data_AF-A0A0U5GQI8-F1
#
_entry.id   AF-A0A0U5GQI8-F1
#
_cell.length_a   1.000
_cell.length_b   1.000
_cell.length_c   1.000
_cell.angle_alpha   90.00
_cell.angle_beta   90.00
_cell.angle_gamma   90.00
#
_symmetry.space_group_name_H-M   'P 1'
#
loop_
_entity.id
_entity.type
_entity.pdbx_description
1 polymer ?
#
loop_
_entity_poly.entity_id
_entity_poly.type
_entity_poly.pdbx_seq_one_letter_code
_entity_poly.pdbx_strand_id
1 'polypeptide(L)'
;MLLSFSTLVSRRAILCLLSSCTILHTPIAMPASKVQDKNGQEIHEGDYVFTRIRGGSHQGKVEKIVTDEEEAEKEDVKNPPKVIYKDQHGHRVAHNPGTLEKTQPDE
;
A
#
# COMPACT_ATOMS: atom_id res chain seq x y z
N MET A 1 51.75 -26.41 -61.77
CA MET A 1 50.39 -25.85 -61.92
C MET A 1 49.63 -26.13 -60.64
N LEU A 2 49.38 -25.10 -59.82
CA LEU A 2 48.05 -24.48 -59.61
C LEU A 2 47.20 -25.36 -58.65
N LEU A 3 46.62 -24.92 -57.53
CA LEU A 3 46.44 -23.61 -56.91
C LEU A 3 46.16 -23.83 -55.41
N SER A 4 46.64 -22.90 -54.60
CA SER A 4 46.33 -22.72 -53.19
C SER A 4 44.84 -22.51 -52.97
N PHE A 5 44.24 -23.23 -52.00
CA PHE A 5 42.95 -22.85 -51.42
C PHE A 5 43.18 -22.13 -50.10
N SER A 6 42.91 -20.83 -50.13
CA SER A 6 42.83 -19.92 -49.01
C SER A 6 41.36 -19.56 -48.81
N THR A 7 40.88 -19.57 -47.55
CA THR A 7 39.73 -18.85 -46.93
C THR A 7 39.26 -19.68 -45.72
N LEU A 8 39.57 -19.35 -44.47
CA LEU A 8 39.03 -18.28 -43.60
C LEU A 8 37.50 -18.35 -43.43
N VAL A 9 37.03 -18.08 -42.19
CA VAL A 9 35.65 -17.92 -41.70
C VAL A 9 35.11 -19.24 -41.07
N SER A 10 34.69 -19.36 -39.81
CA SER A 10 34.10 -18.42 -38.85
C SER A 10 34.33 -18.93 -37.42
N ARG A 11 34.91 -18.11 -36.54
CA ARG A 11 34.90 -18.34 -35.09
C ARG A 11 33.55 -17.90 -34.55
N ARG A 12 32.62 -18.84 -34.31
CA ARG A 12 31.43 -18.54 -33.51
C ARG A 12 31.82 -18.49 -32.03
N ALA A 13 32.06 -17.28 -31.55
CA ALA A 13 32.08 -16.96 -30.13
C ALA A 13 30.66 -17.20 -29.57
N ILE A 14 30.51 -18.25 -28.77
CA ILE A 14 29.32 -18.46 -27.94
C ILE A 14 29.57 -17.69 -26.65
N LEU A 15 29.06 -16.46 -26.63
CA LEU A 15 28.98 -15.60 -25.46
C LEU A 15 28.01 -16.28 -24.48
N CYS A 16 28.54 -17.01 -23.50
CA CYS A 16 27.74 -17.58 -22.42
C CYS A 16 27.37 -16.42 -21.49
N LEU A 17 26.14 -15.95 -21.64
CA LEU A 17 25.54 -14.88 -20.84
C LEU A 17 25.64 -15.22 -19.36
N LEU A 18 26.26 -14.30 -18.62
CA LEU A 18 26.21 -14.20 -17.17
C LEU A 18 24.74 -14.19 -16.74
N SER A 19 24.22 -15.34 -16.35
CA SER A 19 22.91 -15.47 -15.73
C SER A 19 23.02 -14.89 -14.31
N SER A 20 22.82 -13.59 -14.22
CA SER A 20 22.67 -12.82 -12.99
C SER A 20 21.52 -13.43 -12.18
N CYS A 21 21.84 -14.34 -11.27
CA CYS A 21 20.90 -14.89 -10.31
C CYS A 21 20.62 -13.82 -9.26
N THR A 22 19.82 -12.82 -9.60
CA THR A 22 19.20 -11.93 -8.62
C THR A 22 18.08 -12.71 -7.97
N ILE A 23 18.41 -13.48 -6.94
CA ILE A 23 17.40 -14.03 -6.04
C ILE A 23 16.76 -12.83 -5.36
N LEU A 24 15.54 -12.58 -5.79
CA LEU A 24 14.63 -11.56 -5.32
C LEU A 24 14.58 -11.62 -3.79
N HIS A 25 15.01 -10.54 -3.14
CA HIS A 25 14.72 -10.32 -1.74
C HIS A 25 13.19 -10.13 -1.66
N THR A 26 12.45 -11.19 -1.37
CA THR A 26 11.03 -11.06 -1.03
C THR A 26 10.97 -10.25 0.26
N PRO A 27 10.39 -9.03 0.27
CA PRO A 27 10.16 -8.35 1.54
C PRO A 27 9.20 -9.24 2.33
N ILE A 28 9.64 -9.63 3.51
CA ILE A 28 8.82 -10.28 4.53
C ILE A 28 7.58 -9.40 4.69
N ALA A 29 6.43 -9.90 4.24
CA ALA A 29 5.15 -9.26 4.48
C ALA A 29 4.90 -9.36 5.99
N MET A 30 5.31 -8.32 6.72
CA MET A 30 4.93 -8.14 8.11
C MET A 30 3.40 -8.15 8.14
N PRO A 31 2.76 -8.88 9.08
CA PRO A 31 1.31 -8.83 9.17
C PRO A 31 0.93 -7.38 9.42
N ALA A 32 0.22 -6.77 8.47
CA ALA A 32 -0.31 -5.43 8.61
C ALA A 32 -1.00 -5.37 9.98
N SER A 33 -0.53 -4.48 10.85
CA SER A 33 -1.11 -4.31 12.18
C SER A 33 -2.61 -4.05 11.98
N LYS A 34 -3.44 -4.99 12.46
CA LYS A 34 -4.88 -4.96 12.20
C LYS A 34 -5.45 -3.69 12.83
N VAL A 35 -5.92 -2.78 12.00
CA VAL A 35 -6.49 -1.51 12.45
C VAL A 35 -7.92 -1.76 12.91
N GLN A 36 -8.15 -1.56 14.20
CA GLN A 36 -9.43 -1.86 14.85
C GLN A 36 -10.13 -0.59 15.33
N ASP A 37 -11.45 -0.62 15.26
CA ASP A 37 -12.32 0.40 15.82
C ASP A 37 -12.38 0.32 17.36
N LYS A 38 -13.15 1.22 18.00
CA LYS A 38 -13.34 1.22 19.46
C LYS A 38 -13.97 -0.07 20.01
N ASN A 39 -14.67 -0.84 19.18
CA ASN A 39 -15.37 -2.07 19.52
C ASN A 39 -14.53 -3.33 19.19
N GLY A 40 -13.28 -3.16 18.69
CA GLY A 40 -12.41 -4.25 18.27
C GLY A 40 -12.72 -4.81 16.87
N GLN A 41 -13.56 -4.14 16.09
CA GLN A 41 -13.88 -4.51 14.72
C GLN A 41 -12.80 -4.02 13.76
N GLU A 42 -12.41 -4.87 12.81
CA GLU A 42 -11.40 -4.53 11.82
C GLU A 42 -11.96 -3.54 10.79
N ILE A 43 -11.24 -2.42 10.60
CA ILE A 43 -11.56 -1.35 9.66
C ILE A 43 -10.76 -1.59 8.38
N HIS A 44 -11.46 -1.57 7.25
CA HIS A 44 -10.88 -1.68 5.92
C HIS A 44 -11.22 -0.44 5.08
N GLU A 45 -10.48 -0.26 3.99
CA GLU A 45 -10.81 0.73 2.98
C GLU A 45 -12.19 0.45 2.40
N GLY A 46 -13.01 1.50 2.31
CA GLY A 46 -14.38 1.41 1.86
C GLY A 46 -15.43 1.08 2.94
N ASP A 47 -15.01 0.77 4.17
CA ASP A 47 -15.94 0.66 5.30
C ASP A 47 -16.54 2.02 5.65
N TYR A 48 -17.72 2.01 6.26
CA TYR A 48 -18.32 3.21 6.82
C TYR A 48 -17.90 3.37 8.28
N VAL A 49 -17.40 4.54 8.62
CA VAL A 49 -16.98 4.88 9.99
C VAL A 49 -17.77 6.07 10.49
N PHE A 50 -18.03 6.06 11.79
CA PHE A 50 -18.77 7.09 12.50
C PHE A 50 -18.01 7.51 13.76
N THR A 51 -18.04 8.80 14.06
CA THR A 51 -17.63 9.35 15.35
C THR A 51 -18.62 10.41 15.83
N ARG A 52 -18.92 10.38 17.13
CA ARG A 52 -19.85 11.32 17.77
C ARG A 52 -19.07 12.46 18.41
N ILE A 53 -19.45 13.69 18.09
CA ILE A 53 -18.89 14.90 18.70
C ILE A 53 -19.96 15.70 19.44
N ARG A 54 -19.55 16.66 20.26
CA ARG A 54 -20.50 17.58 20.92
C ARG A 54 -21.11 18.50 19.86
N GLY A 55 -22.39 18.30 19.56
CA GLY A 55 -23.13 19.10 18.57
C GLY A 55 -23.17 18.52 17.16
N GLY A 56 -22.74 17.27 16.95
CA GLY A 56 -22.84 16.63 15.64
C GLY A 56 -22.16 15.26 15.56
N SER A 57 -21.87 14.85 14.34
CA SER A 57 -21.13 13.64 14.03
C SER A 57 -20.27 13.86 12.79
N HIS A 58 -19.20 13.08 12.66
CA HIS A 58 -18.52 12.89 11.39
C HIS A 58 -18.72 11.44 10.99
N GLN A 59 -19.30 11.23 9.84
CA GLN A 59 -19.52 9.91 9.28
C GLN A 59 -19.14 9.90 7.82
N GLY A 60 -18.56 8.79 7.38
CA GLY A 60 -18.00 8.73 6.06
C GLY A 60 -17.41 7.39 5.69
N LYS A 61 -17.13 7.25 4.40
CA LYS A 61 -16.47 6.09 3.84
C LYS A 61 -14.95 6.23 4.00
N VAL A 62 -14.30 5.20 4.52
CA VAL A 62 -12.85 5.12 4.63
C VAL A 62 -12.23 5.14 3.24
N GLU A 63 -11.30 6.06 3.02
CA GLU A 63 -10.53 6.17 1.78
C GLU A 63 -9.19 5.45 1.90
N LYS A 64 -8.49 5.65 3.02
CA LYS A 64 -7.16 5.10 3.23
C LYS A 64 -6.89 4.86 4.71
N ILE A 65 -6.10 3.84 5.00
CA ILE A 65 -5.60 3.55 6.34
C ILE A 65 -4.08 3.71 6.30
N VAL A 66 -3.57 4.66 7.09
CA VAL A 66 -2.14 4.96 7.18
C VAL A 66 -1.59 4.27 8.42
N THR A 67 -0.79 3.22 8.21
CA THR A 67 -0.07 2.49 9.26
C THR A 67 1.39 2.91 9.38
N ASP A 68 2.00 3.35 8.28
CA ASP A 68 3.43 3.62 8.17
C ASP A 68 3.75 5.09 8.33
N GLU A 69 4.90 5.40 8.93
CA GLU A 69 5.37 6.78 9.11
C GLU A 69 5.65 7.47 7.76
N GLU A 70 6.20 6.76 6.78
CA GLU A 70 6.46 7.30 5.44
C GLU A 70 5.17 7.72 4.71
N GLU A 71 4.10 6.96 4.89
CA GLU A 71 2.79 7.33 4.34
C GLU A 71 2.17 8.47 5.13
N ALA A 72 2.39 8.52 6.44
CA ALA A 72 1.91 9.58 7.30
C ALA A 72 2.51 10.94 6.90
N GLU A 73 3.80 10.99 6.56
CA GLU A 73 4.44 12.20 6.04
C GLU A 73 3.89 12.65 4.69
N LYS A 74 3.61 11.71 3.77
CA LYS A 74 3.01 12.03 2.45
C LYS A 74 1.60 12.60 2.59
N GLU A 75 0.86 12.12 3.58
CA GLU A 75 -0.52 12.51 3.85
C GLU A 75 -0.65 13.66 4.87
N ASP A 76 0.48 14.22 5.33
CA ASP A 76 0.61 15.25 6.37
C ASP A 76 -0.16 14.92 7.67
N VAL A 77 -0.12 13.64 8.06
CA VAL A 77 -0.74 13.11 9.28
C VAL A 77 0.33 12.75 10.31
N LYS A 78 0.04 13.05 11.57
CA LYS A 78 0.92 12.70 12.70
C LYS A 78 0.35 11.53 13.49
N ASN A 79 1.25 10.73 14.07
CA ASN A 79 0.96 9.59 14.94
C ASN A 79 0.11 8.50 14.25
N PRO A 80 0.70 7.70 13.34
CA PRO A 80 0.05 6.49 12.85
C PRO A 80 -0.22 5.51 14.02
N PRO A 81 -1.27 4.66 13.93
CA PRO A 81 -2.17 4.49 12.80
C PRO A 81 -3.27 5.58 12.71
N LYS A 82 -3.58 6.01 11.48
CA LYS A 82 -4.64 6.98 11.17
C LYS A 82 -5.58 6.46 10.09
N VAL A 83 -6.88 6.66 10.30
CA VAL A 83 -7.92 6.37 9.31
C VAL A 83 -8.32 7.67 8.64
N ILE A 84 -8.22 7.71 7.31
CA ILE A 84 -8.59 8.84 6.49
C ILE A 84 -9.92 8.54 5.81
N TYR A 85 -10.89 9.42 5.97
CA TYR A 85 -12.21 9.32 5.35
C TYR A 85 -12.73 10.69 4.94
N LYS A 86 -13.67 10.71 3.99
CA LYS A 86 -14.46 11.91 3.67
C LYS A 86 -15.74 11.89 4.49
N ASP A 87 -15.98 12.96 5.23
CA ASP A 87 -17.21 13.10 6.00
C ASP A 87 -18.42 13.46 5.11
N GLN A 88 -19.59 13.57 5.73
CA GLN A 88 -20.85 13.92 5.05
C GLN A 88 -20.86 15.32 4.41
N HIS A 89 -19.91 16.18 4.75
CA HIS A 89 -19.76 17.53 4.19
C HIS A 89 -18.69 17.57 3.09
N GLY A 90 -18.05 16.44 2.80
CA GLY A 90 -16.95 16.33 1.83
C GLY A 90 -15.61 16.78 2.38
N HIS A 91 -15.48 16.98 3.68
CA HIS A 91 -14.19 17.29 4.31
C HIS A 91 -13.38 16.02 4.51
N ARG A 92 -12.09 16.10 4.20
CA ARG A 92 -11.13 15.02 4.46
C ARG A 92 -10.73 15.05 5.92
N VAL A 93 -11.00 13.97 6.64
CA VAL A 93 -10.75 13.84 8.08
C VAL A 93 -9.80 12.67 8.32
N ALA A 94 -8.79 12.91 9.16
CA ALA A 94 -7.88 11.86 9.63
C ALA A 94 -8.04 11.65 11.14
N HIS A 95 -8.49 10.46 11.54
CA HIS A 95 -8.84 10.17 12.92
C HIS A 95 -8.14 8.91 13.45
N ASN A 96 -8.04 8.80 14.78
CA ASN A 96 -7.52 7.58 15.41
C ASN A 96 -8.55 6.45 15.28
N PRO A 97 -8.15 5.25 14.84
CA PRO A 97 -9.06 4.13 14.64
C PRO A 97 -9.79 3.72 15.91
N GLY A 98 -9.11 3.65 17.06
CA GLY A 98 -9.71 3.27 18.35
C GLY A 98 -10.73 4.25 18.95
N THR A 99 -11.06 5.32 18.23
CA THR A 99 -12.12 6.29 18.61
C THR A 99 -13.27 6.31 17.60
N LEU A 100 -13.10 5.64 16.47
CA LEU A 100 -14.13 5.47 15.46
C LEU A 100 -14.98 4.24 15.82
N GLU A 101 -16.19 4.23 15.27
CA GLU A 101 -17.09 3.10 15.27
C GLU A 101 -17.34 2.70 13.83
N LYS A 102 -17.12 1.43 13.51
CA LYS A 102 -17.51 0.89 12.21
C LYS A 102 -19.03 0.72 12.17
N THR A 103 -19.65 1.25 11.13
CA THR A 103 -21.10 1.14 10.89
C THR A 103 -21.35 0.64 9.47
N GLN A 104 -22.55 0.12 9.23
CA GLN A 104 -23.03 -0.13 7.87
C GLN A 104 -23.64 1.17 7.31
N PRO A 105 -23.52 1.43 6.00
CA PRO A 105 -24.30 2.49 5.38
C PRO A 105 -25.79 2.13 5.49
N ASP A 106 -26.62 3.10 5.86
CA ASP A 106 -28.08 2.93 5.83
C ASP A 106 -28.51 2.69 4.36
N GLU A 107 -29.06 1.52 4.06
CA GLU A 107 -29.62 1.16 2.72
C GLU A 107 -30.81 2.04 2.32
#